data_AF-A0A167UT42-F1
#
_entry.id   AF-A0A167UT42-F1
#
_cell.length_a   1.000
_cell.length_b   1.000
_cell.length_c   1.000
_cell.angle_alpha   90.00
_cell.angle_beta   90.00
_cell.angle_gamma   90.00
#
_symmetry.space_group_name_H-M   'P 1'
#
loop_
_entity.id
_entity.type
_entity.pdbx_description
1 polymer ?
#
loop_
_entity_poly.entity_id
_entity_poly.type
_entity_poly.pdbx_seq_one_letter_code
_entity_poly.pdbx_strand_id
1 'polypeptide(L)'
;MTALRLPNGAFNICYRVTFENGHRVLVRFTALGRVIARNEKVEDEVAIMGYVAQHTTIPVPHVLGYGKCVVGPYIVMSFIEGNPLSGYLRDSSQEIATLSSDIPMLVLKRAYFGMAEVLLELSKPTFPSIGAVRQDESGGWIVSKRPLSFNMNRLSQFSNIPHNVFGRRHFSNAADYFEELARQHLHHLEFQRNDAVTDEADCRKKYIARCLFRRISRQISKHCSGPFRLYCDDLRPDNVVVDPSRLIVAGVIDWEFAYAAPVEFTYAAPWWLLLERPEDGEPDLGQFLVRFMPSFHTFLEALQDCEARKIKDGSLLQSQRLSTAMENSLETGLFWICLASRHSSMFDEIYWSFIDQRFFGPLTTIDDRLCLLSAEERVDIDAFVEKKMHQTRAGNLDSHYSIDELVDL
;
A
#
# COMPACT_ATOMS: atom_id res chain seq x y z
N MET A 1 -27.41 19.33 17.43
CA MET A 1 -26.33 18.58 16.72
C MET A 1 -24.97 18.96 17.29
N THR A 2 -24.06 17.99 17.50
CA THR A 2 -22.68 18.25 17.94
C THR A 2 -21.68 17.67 16.94
N ALA A 3 -20.52 18.32 16.78
CA ALA A 3 -19.43 17.84 15.93
C ALA A 3 -18.14 17.74 16.75
N LEU A 4 -17.55 16.54 16.78
CA LEU A 4 -16.29 16.27 17.47
C LEU A 4 -15.23 15.92 16.43
N ARG A 5 -14.12 16.68 16.41
CA ARG A 5 -12.95 16.32 15.62
C ARG A 5 -12.31 15.05 16.20
N LEU A 6 -12.12 14.05 15.35
CA LEU A 6 -11.37 12.84 15.71
C LEU A 6 -9.86 13.11 15.57
N PRO A 7 -8.99 12.32 16.23
CA PRO A 7 -7.55 12.38 16.00
C PRO A 7 -7.26 12.37 14.49
N ASN A 8 -6.34 13.23 14.05
CA ASN A 8 -6.04 13.33 12.63
C ASN A 8 -5.46 12.01 12.12
N GLY A 9 -6.03 11.47 11.04
CA GLY A 9 -5.38 10.42 10.27
C GLY A 9 -4.25 10.98 9.40
N ALA A 10 -3.60 10.11 8.63
CA ALA A 10 -2.52 10.51 7.72
C ALA A 10 -3.04 11.44 6.61
N PHE A 11 -4.18 11.14 5.99
CA PHE A 11 -4.63 11.82 4.77
C PHE A 11 -5.88 12.68 4.92
N ASN A 12 -6.66 12.46 5.98
CA ASN A 12 -7.99 13.03 6.10
C ASN A 12 -8.21 13.72 7.46
N ILE A 13 -9.04 14.76 7.44
CA ILE A 13 -9.55 15.44 8.65
C ILE A 13 -10.97 14.92 8.89
N CYS A 14 -11.18 14.29 10.04
CA CYS A 14 -12.40 13.57 10.35
C CYS A 14 -13.19 14.24 11.48
N TYR A 15 -14.50 14.37 11.29
CA TYR A 15 -15.45 14.87 12.28
C TYR A 15 -16.54 13.83 12.50
N ARG A 16 -16.74 13.42 13.75
CA ARG A 16 -17.93 12.67 14.15
C ARG A 16 -19.04 13.67 14.46
N VAL A 17 -20.12 13.59 13.72
CA VAL A 17 -21.31 14.43 13.91
C VAL A 17 -22.41 13.60 14.55
N THR A 18 -22.93 14.07 15.68
CA THR A 18 -24.03 13.43 16.42
C THR A 18 -25.28 14.30 16.31
N PHE A 19 -26.33 13.70 15.73
CA PHE A 19 -27.66 14.30 15.62
C PHE A 19 -28.44 14.16 16.94
N GLU A 20 -29.52 14.94 17.08
CA GLU A 20 -30.32 14.98 18.32
C GLU A 20 -31.01 13.65 18.65
N ASN A 21 -31.31 12.85 17.63
CA ASN A 21 -31.84 11.49 17.77
C ASN A 21 -30.75 10.45 18.13
N GLY A 22 -29.51 10.87 18.40
CA GLY A 22 -28.39 9.98 18.70
C GLY A 22 -27.74 9.33 17.48
N HIS A 23 -28.28 9.53 16.27
CA HIS A 23 -27.66 9.05 15.04
C HIS A 23 -26.30 9.72 14.83
N ARG A 24 -25.30 8.95 14.41
CA ARG A 24 -23.92 9.40 14.24
C ARG A 24 -23.44 9.16 12.82
N VAL A 25 -22.83 10.19 12.25
CA VAL A 25 -22.19 10.14 10.93
C VAL A 25 -20.75 10.60 11.03
N LEU A 26 -19.91 10.11 10.12
CA LEU A 26 -18.55 10.58 9.93
C LEU A 26 -18.53 11.52 8.73
N VAL A 27 -18.02 12.73 8.93
CA VAL A 27 -17.71 13.68 7.85
C VAL A 27 -16.21 13.76 7.72
N ARG A 28 -15.69 13.42 6.54
CA ARG A 28 -14.27 13.31 6.27
C ARG A 28 -13.87 14.22 5.11
N PHE A 29 -12.85 15.03 5.31
CA PHE A 29 -12.27 15.90 4.28
C PHE A 29 -10.87 15.43 3.91
N THR A 30 -10.55 15.39 2.62
CA THR A 30 -9.20 15.06 2.17
C THR A 30 -8.27 16.26 2.38
N ALA A 31 -7.24 16.06 3.21
CA ALA A 31 -6.38 17.15 3.68
C ALA A 31 -5.49 17.71 2.56
N LEU A 32 -5.52 19.03 2.40
CA LEU A 32 -4.64 19.75 1.47
C LEU A 32 -3.16 19.52 1.85
N GLY A 33 -2.32 19.26 0.85
CA GLY A 33 -0.89 19.02 1.04
C GLY A 33 -0.53 17.62 1.57
N ARG A 34 -1.52 16.79 1.92
CA ARG A 34 -1.29 15.40 2.33
C ARG A 34 -1.63 14.38 1.25
N VAL A 35 -2.61 14.73 0.42
CA VAL A 35 -2.94 14.00 -0.80
C VAL A 35 -2.85 14.97 -1.97
N ILE A 36 -2.20 14.55 -3.06
CA ILE A 36 -2.10 15.37 -4.26
C ILE A 36 -3.36 15.24 -5.13
N ALA A 37 -3.73 14.03 -5.57
CA ALA A 37 -4.94 13.81 -6.37
C ALA A 37 -6.17 13.56 -5.49
N ARG A 38 -6.63 14.61 -4.81
CA ARG A 38 -7.68 14.51 -3.77
C ARG A 38 -9.04 14.14 -4.32
N ASN A 39 -9.42 14.71 -5.47
CA ASN A 39 -10.71 14.38 -6.10
C ASN A 39 -10.71 12.93 -6.60
N GLU A 40 -9.67 12.54 -7.34
CA GLU A 40 -9.52 11.17 -7.86
C GLU A 40 -9.56 10.14 -6.72
N LYS A 41 -8.86 10.43 -5.61
CA LYS A 41 -8.87 9.61 -4.39
C LYS A 41 -10.26 9.46 -3.78
N VAL A 42 -11.02 10.55 -3.63
CA VAL A 42 -12.38 10.49 -3.05
C VAL A 42 -13.31 9.70 -3.95
N GLU A 43 -13.27 9.91 -5.26
CA GLU A 43 -14.09 9.17 -6.23
C GLU A 43 -13.78 7.66 -6.18
N ASP A 44 -12.50 7.29 -6.21
CA ASP A 44 -12.06 5.89 -6.19
C ASP A 44 -12.43 5.22 -4.87
N GLU A 45 -12.27 5.92 -3.75
CA GLU A 45 -12.62 5.41 -2.43
C GLU A 45 -14.13 5.18 -2.26
N VAL A 46 -14.96 6.09 -2.76
CA VAL A 46 -16.43 5.90 -2.73
C VAL A 46 -16.83 4.73 -3.64
N ALA A 47 -16.25 4.65 -4.83
CA ALA A 47 -16.55 3.57 -5.78
C ALA A 47 -16.18 2.20 -5.20
N ILE A 48 -14.98 2.04 -4.62
CA ILE A 48 -14.56 0.76 -4.07
C ILE A 48 -15.37 0.37 -2.83
N MET A 49 -15.75 1.32 -1.96
CA MET A 49 -16.65 1.04 -0.84
C MET A 49 -17.99 0.48 -1.33
N GLY A 50 -18.56 1.08 -2.40
CA GLY A 50 -19.77 0.57 -3.04
C GLY A 50 -19.59 -0.84 -3.62
N TYR A 51 -18.46 -1.12 -4.26
CA TYR A 51 -18.16 -2.43 -4.81
C TYR A 51 -18.06 -3.49 -3.70
N VAL A 52 -17.27 -3.22 -2.67
CA VAL A 52 -17.01 -4.11 -1.53
C VAL A 52 -18.31 -4.44 -0.80
N ALA A 53 -19.17 -3.45 -0.56
CA ALA A 53 -20.47 -3.64 0.08
C ALA A 53 -21.39 -4.60 -0.70
N GLN A 54 -21.29 -4.61 -2.03
CA GLN A 54 -22.15 -5.43 -2.91
C GLN A 54 -21.60 -6.83 -3.17
N HIS A 55 -20.27 -7.01 -3.16
CA HIS A 55 -19.61 -8.22 -3.65
C HIS A 55 -18.86 -9.01 -2.57
N THR A 56 -18.83 -8.53 -1.32
CA THR A 56 -18.13 -9.19 -0.22
C THR A 56 -18.97 -9.18 1.05
N THR A 57 -18.59 -9.97 2.05
CA THR A 57 -19.19 -9.90 3.38
C THR A 57 -18.49 -8.91 4.30
N ILE A 58 -17.55 -8.10 3.79
CA ILE A 58 -16.81 -7.14 4.60
C ILE A 58 -17.77 -6.00 4.97
N PRO A 59 -18.00 -5.74 6.27
CA PRO A 59 -18.83 -4.61 6.67
C PRO A 59 -18.06 -3.32 6.36
N VAL A 60 -18.67 -2.42 5.61
CA VAL A 60 -18.10 -1.11 5.27
C VAL A 60 -19.08 0.00 5.65
N PRO A 61 -18.59 1.22 5.96
CA PRO A 61 -19.48 2.35 6.19
C PRO A 61 -20.38 2.63 4.99
N HIS A 62 -21.66 2.90 5.24
CA HIS A 62 -22.57 3.31 4.17
C HIS A 62 -22.29 4.77 3.79
N VAL A 63 -21.92 5.01 2.53
CA VAL A 63 -21.73 6.37 2.01
C VAL A 63 -23.09 7.06 1.90
N LEU A 64 -23.24 8.19 2.59
CA LEU A 64 -24.46 9.01 2.62
C LEU A 64 -24.39 10.16 1.62
N GLY A 65 -23.19 10.60 1.28
CA GLY A 65 -22.93 11.62 0.27
C GLY A 65 -21.45 11.91 0.14
N TYR A 66 -21.03 12.42 -1.00
CA TYR A 66 -19.66 12.84 -1.26
C TYR A 66 -19.68 13.97 -2.28
N GLY A 67 -18.59 14.72 -2.37
CA GLY A 67 -18.48 15.81 -3.34
C GLY A 67 -17.31 16.73 -3.04
N LYS A 68 -17.36 17.93 -3.61
CA LYS A 68 -16.37 18.99 -3.38
C LYS A 68 -17.06 20.20 -2.78
N CYS A 69 -16.44 20.79 -1.77
CA CYS A 69 -16.86 22.08 -1.21
C CYS A 69 -15.66 23.03 -1.08
N VAL A 70 -15.86 24.21 -0.50
CA VAL A 70 -14.84 25.26 -0.38
C VAL A 70 -13.58 24.84 0.39
N VAL A 71 -13.67 23.82 1.25
CA VAL A 71 -12.52 23.28 2.01
C VAL A 71 -11.90 22.03 1.36
N GLY A 72 -12.44 21.58 0.23
CA GLY A 72 -11.94 20.44 -0.54
C GLY A 72 -12.93 19.29 -0.69
N PRO A 73 -12.46 18.15 -1.23
CA PRO A 73 -13.25 16.94 -1.39
C PRO A 73 -13.66 16.34 -0.04
N TYR A 74 -14.88 15.83 0.03
CA TYR A 74 -15.44 15.27 1.26
C TYR A 74 -16.24 14.00 1.01
N ILE A 75 -16.33 13.17 2.06
CA ILE A 75 -17.22 12.02 2.14
C ILE A 75 -17.97 12.07 3.48
N VAL A 76 -19.29 11.88 3.42
CA VAL A 76 -20.18 11.69 4.56
C VAL A 76 -20.62 10.23 4.55
N MET A 77 -20.44 9.54 5.67
CA MET A 77 -20.77 8.11 5.79
C MET A 77 -21.31 7.77 7.18
N SER A 78 -21.94 6.60 7.32
CA SER A 78 -22.35 6.08 8.63
C SER A 78 -21.15 5.91 9.55
N PHE A 79 -21.31 6.23 10.84
CA PHE A 79 -20.28 5.96 11.84
C PHE A 79 -20.34 4.48 12.28
N ILE A 80 -19.20 3.78 12.27
CA ILE A 80 -19.09 2.41 12.78
C ILE A 80 -18.73 2.45 14.26
N GLU A 81 -19.52 1.79 15.09
CA GLU A 81 -19.24 1.64 16.52
C GLU A 81 -18.15 0.60 16.77
N GLY A 82 -17.30 0.86 17.75
CA GLY A 82 -16.20 -0.01 18.14
C GLY A 82 -14.89 0.76 18.26
N ASN A 83 -13.79 0.03 18.34
CA ASN A 83 -12.45 0.60 18.38
C ASN A 83 -11.57 -0.02 17.28
N PRO A 84 -10.55 0.70 16.79
CA PRO A 84 -9.55 0.13 15.89
C PRO A 84 -8.87 -1.10 16.51
N LEU A 85 -8.66 -2.13 15.71
CA LEU A 85 -8.05 -3.39 16.13
C LEU A 85 -6.63 -3.17 16.65
N SER A 86 -5.87 -2.26 16.04
CA SER A 86 -4.53 -1.87 16.48
C SER A 86 -4.48 -1.42 17.96
N GLY A 87 -5.55 -0.81 18.47
CA GLY A 87 -5.66 -0.37 19.87
C GLY A 87 -5.59 -1.51 20.88
N TYR A 88 -5.91 -2.75 20.48
CA TYR A 88 -5.81 -3.95 21.30
C TYR A 88 -4.49 -4.71 21.13
N LEU A 89 -3.69 -4.32 20.14
CA LEU A 89 -2.47 -5.00 19.75
C LEU A 89 -1.21 -4.22 20.12
N ARG A 90 -1.30 -2.89 20.09
CA ARG A 90 -0.17 -2.00 20.27
C ARG A 90 0.32 -1.96 21.71
N ASP A 91 1.62 -1.75 21.87
CA ASP A 91 2.21 -1.33 23.13
C ASP A 91 1.85 0.14 23.41
N SER A 92 1.07 0.40 24.46
CA SER A 92 0.70 1.76 24.86
C SER A 92 1.84 2.59 25.44
N SER A 93 2.99 1.96 25.76
CA SER A 93 4.16 2.65 26.30
C SER A 93 5.06 3.25 25.21
N GLN A 94 4.90 2.81 23.95
CA GLN A 94 5.69 3.26 22.82
C GLN A 94 4.99 4.39 22.07
N GLU A 95 5.78 5.35 21.58
CA GLU A 95 5.28 6.43 20.72
C GLU A 95 4.99 5.90 19.30
N ILE A 96 5.85 5.01 18.81
CA ILE A 96 5.67 4.29 17.55
C ILE A 96 4.70 3.13 17.77
N ALA A 97 3.77 2.94 16.84
CA ALA A 97 2.81 1.85 16.91
C ALA A 97 3.50 0.50 16.66
N THR A 98 3.85 -0.18 17.75
CA THR A 98 4.50 -1.49 17.75
C THR A 98 3.62 -2.55 18.40
N LEU A 99 3.63 -3.76 17.87
CA LEU A 99 2.98 -4.92 18.48
C LEU A 99 3.56 -5.16 19.90
N SER A 100 2.69 -5.23 20.90
CA SER A 100 3.10 -5.47 22.29
C SER A 100 3.76 -6.84 22.44
N SER A 101 4.92 -6.89 23.11
CA SER A 101 5.61 -8.15 23.44
C SER A 101 4.82 -9.01 24.43
N ASP A 102 3.97 -8.38 25.24
CA ASP A 102 3.23 -9.02 26.34
C ASP A 102 1.79 -9.36 25.94
N ILE A 103 1.46 -9.25 24.64
CA ILE A 103 0.12 -9.56 24.15
C ILE A 103 -0.24 -11.03 24.44
N PRO A 104 -1.38 -11.30 25.10
CA PRO A 104 -1.85 -12.66 25.26
C PRO A 104 -2.05 -13.32 23.89
N MET A 105 -1.44 -14.50 23.70
CA MET A 105 -1.49 -15.22 22.42
C MET A 105 -2.92 -15.44 21.91
N LEU A 106 -3.88 -15.66 22.80
CA LEU A 106 -5.29 -15.78 22.44
C LEU A 106 -5.86 -14.50 21.80
N VAL A 107 -5.46 -13.32 22.27
CA VAL A 107 -5.87 -12.02 21.71
C VAL A 107 -5.25 -11.84 20.33
N LEU A 108 -3.95 -12.12 20.20
CA LEU A 108 -3.24 -12.03 18.91
C LEU A 108 -3.86 -12.94 17.85
N LYS A 109 -4.10 -14.23 18.18
CA LYS A 109 -4.73 -15.18 17.26
C LYS A 109 -6.14 -14.74 16.84
N ARG A 110 -6.94 -14.19 17.75
CA ARG A 110 -8.29 -13.66 17.43
C ARG A 110 -8.22 -12.47 16.48
N ALA A 111 -7.32 -11.52 16.74
CA ALA A 111 -7.12 -10.37 15.89
C ALA A 111 -6.67 -10.77 14.48
N TYR A 112 -5.68 -11.65 14.39
CA TYR A 112 -5.21 -12.19 13.10
C TYR A 112 -6.26 -13.01 12.38
N PHE A 113 -7.12 -13.75 13.09
CA PHE A 113 -8.26 -14.42 12.48
C PHE A 113 -9.22 -13.42 11.82
N GLY A 114 -9.55 -12.31 12.49
CA GLY A 114 -10.39 -11.24 11.90
C GLY A 114 -9.75 -10.58 10.68
N MET A 115 -8.43 -10.34 10.71
CA MET A 115 -7.71 -9.84 9.53
C MET A 115 -7.69 -10.86 8.39
N ALA A 116 -7.54 -12.16 8.69
CA ALA A 116 -7.59 -13.23 7.71
C ALA A 116 -8.98 -13.32 7.06
N GLU A 117 -10.06 -13.12 7.82
CA GLU A 117 -11.41 -13.05 7.25
C GLU A 117 -11.52 -11.93 6.21
N VAL A 118 -11.04 -10.73 6.52
CA VAL A 118 -11.05 -9.58 5.60
C VAL A 118 -10.21 -9.88 4.35
N LEU A 119 -8.99 -10.39 4.51
CA LEU A 119 -8.10 -10.70 3.38
C LEU A 119 -8.67 -11.78 2.46
N LEU A 120 -9.30 -12.81 3.03
CA LEU A 120 -9.94 -13.86 2.23
C LEU A 120 -11.13 -13.31 1.45
N GLU A 121 -11.98 -12.46 2.04
CA GLU A 121 -13.07 -11.81 1.31
C GLU A 121 -12.57 -10.90 0.19
N LEU A 122 -11.51 -10.10 0.42
CA LEU A 122 -10.88 -9.28 -0.61
C LEU A 122 -10.29 -10.09 -1.75
N SER A 123 -9.86 -11.32 -1.47
CA SER A 123 -9.31 -12.19 -2.50
C SER A 123 -10.39 -12.74 -3.44
N LYS A 124 -11.67 -12.80 -3.05
CA LYS A 124 -12.69 -13.49 -3.86
C LYS A 124 -13.02 -12.78 -5.17
N PRO A 125 -13.23 -11.45 -5.21
CA PRO A 125 -13.47 -10.74 -6.46
C PRO A 125 -12.33 -10.89 -7.45
N THR A 126 -12.68 -11.08 -8.71
CA THR A 126 -11.71 -11.15 -9.81
C THR A 126 -12.01 -10.09 -10.85
N PHE A 127 -10.97 -9.50 -11.41
CA PHE A 127 -11.07 -8.43 -12.39
C PHE A 127 -10.34 -8.79 -13.68
N PRO A 128 -10.77 -8.24 -14.83
CA PRO A 128 -10.12 -8.46 -16.11
C PRO A 128 -8.84 -7.63 -16.30
N SER A 129 -8.62 -6.61 -15.48
CA SER A 129 -7.45 -5.73 -15.54
C SER A 129 -7.11 -5.16 -14.16
N ILE A 130 -5.92 -4.58 -14.04
CA ILE A 130 -5.40 -3.87 -12.88
C ILE A 130 -5.77 -2.38 -13.01
N GLY A 131 -6.41 -1.82 -11.99
CA GLY A 131 -6.92 -0.45 -12.02
C GLY A 131 -7.97 -0.16 -10.95
N ALA A 132 -8.38 1.09 -10.84
CA ALA A 132 -9.48 1.47 -9.96
C ALA A 132 -10.84 1.08 -10.57
N VAL A 133 -11.73 0.60 -9.70
CA VAL A 133 -13.10 0.19 -10.05
C VAL A 133 -14.02 1.40 -10.13
N ARG A 134 -15.01 1.35 -11.03
CA ARG A 134 -16.12 2.31 -11.06
C ARG A 134 -17.37 1.66 -11.63
N GLN A 135 -18.50 2.31 -11.41
CA GLN A 135 -19.73 1.98 -12.12
C GLN A 135 -19.75 2.65 -13.50
N ASP A 136 -20.29 1.93 -14.48
CA ASP A 136 -20.68 2.48 -15.78
C ASP A 136 -22.10 3.07 -15.74
N GLU A 137 -22.56 3.59 -16.88
CA GLU A 137 -23.91 4.19 -17.01
C GLU A 137 -25.05 3.19 -16.77
N SER A 138 -24.79 1.88 -16.91
CA SER A 138 -25.76 0.82 -16.65
C SER A 138 -25.75 0.35 -15.18
N GLY A 139 -24.84 0.89 -14.36
CA GLY A 139 -24.61 0.44 -12.98
C GLY A 139 -23.71 -0.79 -12.86
N GLY A 140 -23.17 -1.29 -13.98
CA GLY A 140 -22.20 -2.39 -14.02
C GLY A 140 -20.83 -1.95 -13.53
N TRP A 141 -20.10 -2.87 -12.88
CA TRP A 141 -18.76 -2.60 -12.36
C TRP A 141 -17.68 -2.89 -13.39
N ILE A 142 -16.84 -1.89 -13.67
CA ILE A 142 -15.73 -1.98 -14.62
C ILE A 142 -14.42 -1.48 -14.00
N VAL A 143 -13.29 -1.93 -14.56
CA VAL A 143 -11.97 -1.36 -14.29
C VAL A 143 -11.56 -0.55 -15.51
N SER A 144 -11.42 0.77 -15.34
CA SER A 144 -11.12 1.67 -16.45
C SER A 144 -10.14 2.79 -16.11
N LYS A 145 -9.99 3.13 -14.82
CA LYS A 145 -9.04 4.12 -14.31
C LYS A 145 -7.72 3.44 -13.93
N ARG A 146 -6.64 4.24 -13.86
CA ARG A 146 -5.36 3.78 -13.29
C ARG A 146 -5.52 3.31 -11.85
N PRO A 147 -4.61 2.48 -11.33
CA PRO A 147 -4.40 2.36 -9.89
C PRO A 147 -3.92 3.70 -9.32
N LEU A 148 -4.63 4.25 -8.35
CA LEU A 148 -4.09 5.32 -7.51
C LEU A 148 -3.45 4.66 -6.28
N SER A 149 -2.12 4.47 -6.31
CA SER A 149 -1.41 3.75 -5.25
C SER A 149 -0.95 4.65 -4.11
N PHE A 150 -0.75 4.05 -2.94
CA PHE A 150 -0.20 4.74 -1.78
C PHE A 150 1.19 5.34 -2.08
N ASN A 151 2.02 4.58 -2.82
CA ASN A 151 3.37 4.97 -3.21
C ASN A 151 3.39 6.24 -4.09
N MET A 152 2.49 6.35 -5.05
CA MET A 152 2.39 7.54 -5.93
C MET A 152 2.12 8.81 -5.10
N ASN A 153 1.24 8.71 -4.11
CA ASN A 153 0.96 9.83 -3.22
C ASN A 153 2.18 10.18 -2.36
N ARG A 154 2.83 9.18 -1.75
CA ARG A 154 4.03 9.39 -0.92
C ARG A 154 5.16 10.04 -1.70
N LEU A 155 5.45 9.56 -2.90
CA LEU A 155 6.48 10.13 -3.76
C LEU A 155 6.17 11.60 -4.10
N SER A 156 4.92 11.92 -4.43
CA SER A 156 4.56 13.30 -4.73
C SER A 156 4.64 14.20 -3.49
N GLN A 157 4.22 13.68 -2.34
CA GLN A 157 4.14 14.42 -1.09
C GLN A 157 5.52 14.66 -0.44
N PHE A 158 6.34 13.62 -0.34
CA PHE A 158 7.60 13.65 0.42
C PHE A 158 8.82 13.83 -0.46
N SER A 159 8.81 13.29 -1.68
CA SER A 159 9.92 13.43 -2.62
C SER A 159 9.75 14.60 -3.59
N ASN A 160 8.65 15.35 -3.45
CA ASN A 160 8.29 16.49 -4.30
C ASN A 160 8.39 16.17 -5.80
N ILE A 161 7.91 14.99 -6.23
CA ILE A 161 7.89 14.64 -7.65
C ILE A 161 6.54 15.02 -8.29
N PRO A 162 6.51 15.48 -9.55
CA PRO A 162 5.28 15.91 -10.18
C PRO A 162 4.38 14.71 -10.50
N HIS A 163 3.10 14.79 -10.13
CA HIS A 163 2.14 13.68 -10.18
C HIS A 163 1.72 13.32 -11.61
N ASN A 164 1.97 14.20 -12.58
CA ASN A 164 1.73 13.94 -13.99
C ASN A 164 2.73 12.95 -14.61
N VAL A 165 3.84 12.62 -13.93
CA VAL A 165 4.81 11.61 -14.39
C VAL A 165 4.26 10.20 -14.30
N PHE A 166 3.29 9.96 -13.40
CA PHE A 166 2.67 8.65 -13.25
C PHE A 166 1.66 8.38 -14.36
N GLY A 167 1.74 7.18 -14.95
CA GLY A 167 0.83 6.77 -16.01
C GLY A 167 -0.65 6.88 -15.60
N ARG A 168 -1.51 7.23 -16.57
CA ARG A 168 -2.99 7.34 -16.39
C ARG A 168 -3.77 6.14 -16.93
N ARG A 169 -3.09 5.01 -17.16
CA ARG A 169 -3.68 3.80 -17.75
C ARG A 169 -3.98 2.74 -16.69
N HIS A 170 -4.99 1.92 -16.97
CA HIS A 170 -5.14 0.59 -16.36
C HIS A 170 -4.24 -0.41 -17.10
N PHE A 171 -4.03 -1.60 -16.54
CA PHE A 171 -3.11 -2.60 -17.10
C PHE A 171 -3.83 -3.93 -17.31
N SER A 172 -3.74 -4.50 -18.50
CA SER A 172 -4.32 -5.82 -18.81
C SER A 172 -3.46 -6.99 -18.33
N ASN A 173 -2.22 -6.72 -17.91
CA ASN A 173 -1.30 -7.75 -17.42
C ASN A 173 -0.42 -7.23 -16.27
N ALA A 174 -0.04 -8.15 -15.37
CA ALA A 174 0.76 -7.85 -14.19
C ALA A 174 2.22 -7.47 -14.53
N ALA A 175 2.82 -8.04 -15.58
CA ALA A 175 4.21 -7.73 -15.95
C ALA A 175 4.39 -6.25 -16.31
N ASP A 176 3.46 -5.66 -17.08
CA ASP A 176 3.48 -4.24 -17.42
C ASP A 176 3.25 -3.35 -16.19
N TYR A 177 2.44 -3.82 -15.21
CA TYR A 177 2.23 -3.08 -13.97
C TYR A 177 3.46 -3.13 -13.05
N PHE A 178 4.13 -4.28 -12.92
CA PHE A 178 5.41 -4.36 -12.21
C PHE A 178 6.50 -3.49 -12.86
N GLU A 179 6.51 -3.38 -14.19
CA GLU A 179 7.38 -2.43 -14.89
C GLU A 179 7.02 -0.97 -14.59
N GLU A 180 5.73 -0.62 -14.52
CA GLU A 180 5.29 0.71 -14.08
C GLU A 180 5.82 1.03 -12.68
N LEU A 181 5.69 0.11 -11.73
CA LEU A 181 6.19 0.28 -10.37
C LEU A 181 7.72 0.46 -10.33
N ALA A 182 8.46 -0.30 -11.13
CA ALA A 182 9.90 -0.09 -11.28
C ALA A 182 10.23 1.27 -11.90
N ARG A 183 9.41 1.77 -12.82
CA ARG A 183 9.55 3.11 -13.40
C ARG A 183 9.30 4.21 -12.38
N GLN A 184 8.38 4.01 -11.42
CA GLN A 184 8.17 4.96 -10.32
C GLN A 184 9.45 5.16 -9.49
N HIS A 185 10.26 4.12 -9.28
CA HIS A 185 11.55 4.24 -8.59
C HIS A 185 12.60 5.01 -9.38
N LEU A 186 12.58 4.90 -10.72
CA LEU A 186 13.40 5.73 -11.60
C LEU A 186 12.96 7.20 -11.53
N HIS A 187 11.65 7.47 -11.62
CA HIS A 187 11.11 8.83 -11.47
C HIS A 187 11.43 9.43 -10.10
N HIS A 188 11.35 8.63 -9.03
CA HIS A 188 11.75 9.03 -7.70
C HIS A 188 13.20 9.53 -7.70
N LEU A 189 14.14 8.73 -8.19
CA LEU A 189 15.55 9.12 -8.22
C LEU A 189 15.78 10.30 -9.18
N GLU A 190 15.11 10.34 -10.33
CA GLU A 190 15.27 11.38 -11.35
C GLU A 190 14.76 12.75 -10.90
N PHE A 191 13.57 12.80 -10.29
CA PHE A 191 12.88 14.05 -9.99
C PHE A 191 13.09 14.54 -8.56
N GLN A 192 13.35 13.65 -7.59
CA GLN A 192 13.74 14.13 -6.26
C GLN A 192 15.11 14.79 -6.34
N ARG A 193 15.17 16.08 -5.99
CA ARG A 193 16.39 16.88 -6.07
C ARG A 193 17.20 16.81 -4.79
N ASN A 194 16.56 17.17 -3.70
CA ASN A 194 17.19 17.32 -2.40
C ASN A 194 17.09 16.00 -1.63
N ASP A 195 18.15 15.65 -0.92
CA ASP A 195 18.25 14.45 -0.09
C ASP A 195 18.00 13.13 -0.83
N ALA A 196 18.06 13.12 -2.17
CA ALA A 196 17.90 11.92 -2.98
C ALA A 196 19.15 11.02 -2.93
N VAL A 197 20.34 11.63 -2.84
CA VAL A 197 21.65 10.98 -2.89
C VAL A 197 22.64 11.68 -1.95
N THR A 198 23.55 10.92 -1.34
CA THR A 198 24.57 11.46 -0.43
C THR A 198 25.86 11.88 -1.14
N ASP A 199 26.28 11.11 -2.13
CA ASP A 199 27.48 11.35 -2.93
C ASP A 199 27.37 10.66 -4.31
N GLU A 200 28.42 10.76 -5.13
CA GLU A 200 28.45 10.14 -6.46
C GLU A 200 28.35 8.61 -6.42
N ALA A 201 28.95 7.95 -5.42
CA ALA A 201 28.95 6.50 -5.31
C ALA A 201 27.57 5.99 -4.92
N ASP A 202 26.89 6.66 -3.98
CA ASP A 202 25.49 6.42 -3.65
C ASP A 202 24.58 6.65 -4.86
N CYS A 203 24.78 7.74 -5.60
CA CYS A 203 24.00 8.03 -6.82
C CYS A 203 24.17 6.93 -7.88
N ARG A 204 25.41 6.48 -8.15
CA ARG A 204 25.69 5.39 -9.08
C ARG A 204 25.02 4.09 -8.62
N LYS A 205 25.18 3.74 -7.34
CA LYS A 205 24.57 2.55 -6.74
C LYS A 205 23.05 2.57 -6.89
N LYS A 206 22.40 3.68 -6.53
CA LYS A 206 20.95 3.86 -6.65
C LYS A 206 20.46 3.75 -8.09
N TYR A 207 21.16 4.38 -9.04
CA TYR A 207 20.83 4.31 -10.46
C TYR A 207 20.88 2.86 -10.99
N ILE A 208 21.97 2.13 -10.68
CA ILE A 208 22.15 0.73 -11.08
C ILE A 208 21.02 -0.14 -10.52
N ALA A 209 20.70 -0.02 -9.23
CA ALA A 209 19.64 -0.78 -8.59
C ALA A 209 18.29 -0.63 -9.32
N ARG A 210 17.94 0.61 -9.72
CA ARG A 210 16.66 0.91 -10.38
C ARG A 210 16.60 0.39 -11.81
N CYS A 211 17.70 0.48 -12.55
CA CYS A 211 17.80 -0.10 -13.90
C CYS A 211 17.67 -1.63 -13.85
N LEU A 212 18.40 -2.28 -12.94
CA LEU A 212 18.36 -3.73 -12.78
C LEU A 212 17.03 -4.22 -12.24
N PHE A 213 16.41 -3.50 -11.30
CA PHE A 213 15.08 -3.82 -10.82
C PHE A 213 14.03 -3.73 -11.94
N ARG A 214 14.09 -2.70 -12.78
CA ARG A 214 13.25 -2.60 -13.99
C ARG A 214 13.47 -3.78 -14.95
N ARG A 215 14.71 -4.25 -15.10
CA ARG A 215 15.02 -5.40 -15.96
C ARG A 215 14.39 -6.70 -15.46
N ILE A 216 14.36 -6.93 -14.15
CA ILE A 216 13.75 -8.13 -13.57
C ILE A 216 12.25 -7.99 -13.32
N SER A 217 11.70 -6.78 -13.32
CA SER A 217 10.33 -6.55 -12.86
C SER A 217 9.27 -7.30 -13.67
N ARG A 218 9.45 -7.40 -14.99
CA ARG A 218 8.57 -8.16 -15.89
C ARG A 218 8.61 -9.67 -15.64
N GLN A 219 9.68 -10.17 -15.02
CA GLN A 219 9.87 -11.61 -14.72
C GLN A 219 9.28 -12.00 -13.36
N ILE A 220 8.87 -11.02 -12.54
CA ILE A 220 8.28 -11.26 -11.21
C ILE A 220 6.97 -12.03 -11.34
N SER A 221 6.10 -11.60 -12.25
CA SER A 221 4.76 -12.16 -12.34
C SER A 221 4.76 -13.47 -13.11
N LYS A 222 4.32 -14.54 -12.43
CA LYS A 222 3.96 -15.81 -13.07
C LYS A 222 2.51 -15.81 -13.54
N HIS A 223 1.71 -14.87 -13.05
CA HIS A 223 0.28 -14.70 -13.33
C HIS A 223 0.04 -13.46 -14.21
N CYS A 224 0.79 -13.33 -15.31
CA CYS A 224 0.75 -12.13 -16.15
C CYS A 224 -0.68 -11.77 -16.57
N SER A 225 -1.51 -12.74 -16.96
CA SER A 225 -2.89 -12.51 -17.42
C SER A 225 -3.94 -12.54 -16.30
N GLY A 226 -3.52 -12.42 -15.04
CA GLY A 226 -4.37 -12.53 -13.87
C GLY A 226 -4.47 -13.95 -13.28
N PRO A 227 -5.40 -14.19 -12.33
CA PRO A 227 -6.48 -13.27 -11.94
C PRO A 227 -5.97 -12.02 -11.22
N PHE A 228 -6.63 -10.88 -11.41
CA PHE A 228 -6.41 -9.68 -10.61
C PHE A 228 -7.44 -9.63 -9.48
N ARG A 229 -7.01 -9.23 -8.28
CA ARG A 229 -7.84 -9.27 -7.05
C ARG A 229 -7.91 -7.90 -6.40
N LEU A 230 -8.89 -7.67 -5.53
CA LEU A 230 -8.89 -6.45 -4.73
C LEU A 230 -7.68 -6.43 -3.81
N TYR A 231 -7.02 -5.29 -3.77
CA TYR A 231 -5.93 -5.01 -2.87
C TYR A 231 -6.04 -3.58 -2.36
N CYS A 232 -5.70 -3.36 -1.09
CA CYS A 232 -5.65 -2.04 -0.48
C CYS A 232 -4.26 -1.85 0.12
N ASP A 233 -3.51 -0.87 -0.41
CA ASP A 233 -2.15 -0.59 0.03
C ASP A 233 -2.08 -0.18 1.51
N ASP A 234 -3.14 0.47 2.02
CA ASP A 234 -3.20 0.98 3.39
C ASP A 234 -3.90 0.01 4.37
N LEU A 235 -4.35 -1.17 3.94
CA LEU A 235 -5.03 -2.12 4.81
C LEU A 235 -4.11 -2.59 5.95
N ARG A 236 -4.46 -2.23 7.18
CA ARG A 236 -3.78 -2.59 8.43
C ARG A 236 -4.78 -2.64 9.60
N PRO A 237 -4.39 -3.15 10.78
CA PRO A 237 -5.28 -3.21 11.95
C PRO A 237 -5.89 -1.87 12.40
N ASP A 238 -5.25 -0.72 12.14
CA ASP A 238 -5.85 0.60 12.41
C ASP A 238 -7.10 0.88 11.59
N ASN A 239 -7.21 0.27 10.41
CA ASN A 239 -8.31 0.48 9.47
C ASN A 239 -9.43 -0.56 9.68
N VAL A 240 -9.33 -1.42 10.69
CA VAL A 240 -10.34 -2.43 11.03
C VAL A 240 -10.94 -2.12 12.40
N VAL A 241 -12.22 -1.79 12.43
CA VAL A 241 -12.98 -1.53 13.66
C VAL A 241 -13.57 -2.84 14.17
N VAL A 242 -13.39 -3.11 15.46
CA VAL A 242 -13.89 -4.33 16.11
C VAL A 242 -14.81 -4.04 17.29
N ASP A 243 -15.70 -5.00 17.54
CA ASP A 243 -16.47 -5.05 18.78
C ASP A 243 -15.53 -5.24 19.99
N PRO A 244 -15.59 -4.36 21.01
CA PRO A 244 -14.68 -4.42 22.15
C PRO A 244 -14.76 -5.69 23.00
N SER A 245 -15.88 -6.41 22.96
CA SER A 245 -16.09 -7.57 23.83
C SER A 245 -15.51 -8.86 23.25
N ARG A 246 -15.52 -9.00 21.92
CA ARG A 246 -15.13 -10.25 21.24
C ARG A 246 -14.05 -10.10 20.18
N LEU A 247 -13.64 -8.88 19.84
CA LEU A 247 -12.74 -8.57 18.72
C LEU A 247 -13.26 -9.08 17.37
N ILE A 248 -14.59 -9.09 17.20
CA ILE A 248 -15.23 -9.42 15.93
C ILE A 248 -15.22 -8.16 15.06
N VAL A 249 -14.90 -8.32 13.77
CA VAL A 249 -14.89 -7.21 12.80
C VAL A 249 -16.28 -6.59 12.72
N ALA A 250 -16.39 -5.35 13.17
CA ALA A 250 -17.59 -4.51 13.07
C ALA A 250 -17.60 -3.73 11.75
N GLY A 251 -16.41 -3.44 11.21
CA GLY A 251 -16.23 -3.05 9.82
C GLY A 251 -14.84 -2.57 9.49
N VAL A 252 -14.61 -2.34 8.20
CA VAL A 252 -13.34 -1.90 7.64
C VAL A 252 -13.52 -0.50 7.06
N ILE A 253 -12.64 0.41 7.45
CA ILE A 253 -12.64 1.83 7.10
C ILE A 253 -11.40 2.18 6.26
N ASP A 254 -11.31 3.44 5.83
CA ASP A 254 -10.16 3.98 5.07
C ASP A 254 -9.77 3.10 3.86
N TRP A 255 -10.69 3.06 2.88
CA TRP A 255 -10.55 2.32 1.62
C TRP A 255 -9.76 3.09 0.55
N GLU A 256 -9.02 4.12 0.97
CA GLU A 256 -8.13 4.86 0.10
C GLU A 256 -7.00 3.98 -0.43
N PHE A 257 -6.59 4.23 -1.68
CA PHE A 257 -5.57 3.44 -2.38
C PHE A 257 -5.91 1.94 -2.53
N ALA A 258 -7.21 1.61 -2.59
CA ALA A 258 -7.69 0.29 -2.96
C ALA A 258 -8.01 0.19 -4.45
N TYR A 259 -7.58 -0.90 -5.09
CA TYR A 259 -7.72 -1.12 -6.53
C TYR A 259 -7.65 -2.62 -6.87
N ALA A 260 -8.00 -2.98 -8.11
CA ALA A 260 -7.72 -4.31 -8.64
C ALA A 260 -6.23 -4.43 -8.95
N ALA A 261 -5.53 -5.39 -8.35
CA ALA A 261 -4.08 -5.51 -8.35
C ALA A 261 -3.60 -6.93 -8.76
N PRO A 262 -2.30 -7.12 -9.07
CA PRO A 262 -1.72 -8.44 -9.24
C PRO A 262 -1.94 -9.33 -8.02
N VAL A 263 -2.24 -10.61 -8.26
CA VAL A 263 -2.47 -11.58 -7.19
C VAL A 263 -1.24 -11.79 -6.29
N GLU A 264 -0.05 -11.52 -6.83
CA GLU A 264 1.23 -11.53 -6.12
C GLU A 264 1.21 -10.67 -4.84
N PHE A 265 0.42 -9.58 -4.81
CA PHE A 265 0.32 -8.74 -3.62
C PHE A 265 -0.49 -9.40 -2.51
N THR A 266 -1.52 -10.16 -2.86
CA THR A 266 -2.31 -10.97 -1.92
C THR A 266 -1.54 -12.22 -1.45
N TYR A 267 -0.63 -12.72 -2.28
CA TYR A 267 0.25 -13.85 -1.94
C TYR A 267 1.47 -13.46 -1.11
N ALA A 268 1.84 -12.19 -1.01
CA ALA A 268 2.94 -11.75 -0.15
C ALA A 268 2.50 -11.69 1.32
N ALA A 269 3.41 -12.02 2.24
CA ALA A 269 3.17 -11.83 3.67
C ALA A 269 2.76 -10.37 3.99
N PRO A 270 1.78 -10.13 4.89
CA PRO A 270 1.37 -8.78 5.22
C PRO A 270 2.47 -8.04 5.99
N TRP A 271 2.78 -6.81 5.57
CA TRP A 271 3.83 -6.01 6.21
C TRP A 271 3.45 -5.53 7.63
N TRP A 272 2.16 -5.39 7.92
CA TRP A 272 1.62 -4.78 9.15
C TRP A 272 1.58 -5.70 10.37
N LEU A 273 2.15 -6.91 10.31
CA LEU A 273 2.09 -7.88 11.42
C LEU A 273 2.77 -7.38 12.71
N LEU A 274 3.68 -6.42 12.62
CA LEU A 274 4.29 -5.78 13.78
C LEU A 274 3.65 -4.44 14.15
N LEU A 275 2.59 -4.03 13.43
CA LEU A 275 1.97 -2.69 13.45
C LEU A 275 2.88 -1.53 13.00
N GLU A 276 4.19 -1.77 12.99
CA GLU A 276 5.19 -0.86 12.46
C GLU A 276 5.13 -0.85 10.93
N ARG A 277 5.22 0.35 10.34
CA ARG A 277 5.60 0.42 8.94
C ARG A 277 7.05 0.00 8.83
N PRO A 278 7.45 -0.72 7.77
CA PRO A 278 8.84 -1.09 7.58
C PRO A 278 9.81 0.13 7.62
N GLU A 279 9.34 1.32 7.24
CA GLU A 279 10.10 2.59 7.26
C GLU A 279 10.25 3.23 8.65
N ASP A 280 9.38 2.89 9.59
CA ASP A 280 9.39 3.43 10.96
C ASP A 280 10.16 2.51 11.94
N GLY A 281 10.53 1.31 11.48
CA GLY A 281 11.20 0.30 12.28
C GLY A 281 12.73 0.42 12.31
N GLU A 282 13.38 -0.61 12.85
CA GLU A 282 14.84 -0.69 12.91
C GLU A 282 15.48 -0.68 11.51
N PRO A 283 16.60 0.06 11.30
CA PRO A 283 17.29 0.09 10.01
C PRO A 283 17.81 -1.29 9.54
N ASP A 284 18.04 -2.21 10.49
CA ASP A 284 18.51 -3.56 10.20
C ASP A 284 17.34 -4.50 9.85
N LEU A 285 17.18 -4.76 8.54
CA LEU A 285 16.16 -5.67 8.03
C LEU A 285 16.32 -7.12 8.50
N GLY A 286 17.52 -7.53 8.95
CA GLY A 286 17.74 -8.83 9.59
C GLY A 286 17.09 -8.91 10.97
N GLN A 287 17.22 -7.86 11.78
CA GLN A 287 16.54 -7.77 13.08
C GLN A 287 15.03 -7.64 12.92
N PHE A 288 14.56 -6.90 11.91
CA PHE A 288 13.15 -6.88 11.53
C PHE A 288 12.62 -8.30 11.29
N LEU A 289 13.31 -9.12 10.50
CA LEU A 289 12.89 -10.50 10.23
C LEU A 289 12.79 -11.34 11.51
N VAL A 290 13.75 -11.24 12.43
CA VAL A 290 13.72 -11.97 13.71
C VAL A 290 12.44 -11.67 14.50
N ARG A 291 12.01 -10.40 14.53
CA ARG A 291 10.77 -9.96 15.20
C ARG A 291 9.52 -10.34 14.41
N PHE A 292 9.59 -10.27 13.08
CA PHE A 292 8.47 -10.52 12.18
C PHE A 292 8.05 -11.99 12.15
N MET A 293 9.02 -12.92 12.13
CA MET A 293 8.75 -14.35 11.91
C MET A 293 7.79 -15.00 12.93
N PRO A 294 7.89 -14.75 14.26
CA PRO A 294 6.92 -15.28 15.22
C PRO A 294 5.48 -14.82 14.95
N SER A 295 5.31 -13.53 14.64
CA SER A 295 4.01 -12.96 14.27
C SER A 295 3.50 -13.53 12.95
N PHE A 296 4.40 -13.74 11.98
CA PHE A 296 4.07 -14.36 10.70
C PHE A 296 3.57 -15.80 10.85
N HIS A 297 4.24 -16.65 11.63
CA HIS A 297 3.76 -18.01 11.90
C HIS A 297 2.39 -17.99 12.61
N THR A 298 2.22 -17.10 13.60
CA THR A 298 0.94 -16.95 14.31
C THR A 298 -0.19 -16.53 13.35
N PHE A 299 0.10 -15.62 12.42
CA PHE A 299 -0.85 -15.20 11.39
C PHE A 299 -1.17 -16.32 10.40
N LEU A 300 -0.16 -17.07 9.95
CA LEU A 300 -0.37 -18.22 9.06
C LEU A 300 -1.27 -19.28 9.69
N GLU A 301 -1.07 -19.62 10.98
CA GLU A 301 -1.97 -20.52 11.70
C GLU A 301 -3.41 -20.00 11.70
N ALA A 302 -3.62 -18.72 12.03
CA ALA A 302 -4.94 -18.11 12.04
C ALA A 302 -5.59 -18.08 10.65
N LEU A 303 -4.80 -17.83 9.60
CA LEU A 303 -5.25 -17.86 8.21
C LEU A 303 -5.64 -19.28 7.78
N GLN A 304 -4.84 -20.29 8.08
CA GLN A 304 -5.13 -21.69 7.77
C GLN A 304 -6.42 -22.17 8.46
N ASP A 305 -6.60 -21.80 9.73
CA ASP A 305 -7.82 -22.08 10.49
C ASP A 305 -9.05 -21.40 9.86
N CYS A 306 -8.90 -20.14 9.44
CA CYS A 306 -9.96 -19.37 8.79
C CYS A 306 -10.35 -19.98 7.43
N GLU A 307 -9.36 -20.31 6.61
CA GLU A 307 -9.55 -21.03 5.35
C GLU A 307 -10.26 -22.36 5.55
N ALA A 308 -9.84 -23.17 6.53
CA ALA A 308 -10.45 -24.47 6.80
C ALA A 308 -11.93 -24.35 7.19
N ARG A 309 -12.30 -23.33 7.99
CA ARG A 309 -13.69 -23.05 8.34
C ARG A 309 -14.51 -22.65 7.12
N LYS A 310 -14.03 -21.67 6.34
CA LYS A 310 -14.71 -21.17 5.14
C LYS A 310 -14.79 -22.21 4.02
N ILE A 311 -13.84 -23.13 3.94
CA ILE A 311 -13.91 -24.26 3.00
C ILE A 311 -14.97 -25.26 3.46
N LYS A 312 -15.04 -25.55 4.76
CA LYS A 312 -16.03 -26.47 5.32
C LYS A 312 -17.46 -25.97 5.15
N ASP A 313 -17.69 -24.65 5.25
CA ASP A 313 -19.01 -24.04 5.03
C ASP A 313 -19.31 -23.69 3.56
N GLY A 314 -18.34 -23.88 2.66
CA GLY A 314 -18.50 -23.66 1.22
C GLY A 314 -18.34 -22.21 0.77
N SER A 315 -18.01 -21.27 1.66
CA SER A 315 -17.77 -19.86 1.31
C SER A 315 -16.39 -19.57 0.71
N LEU A 316 -15.49 -20.57 0.67
CA LEU A 316 -14.17 -20.51 0.04
C LEU A 316 -13.82 -21.84 -0.66
N LEU A 317 -13.24 -21.77 -1.85
CA LEU A 317 -12.73 -22.94 -2.58
C LEU A 317 -11.31 -23.31 -2.13
N GLN A 318 -10.93 -24.58 -2.25
CA GLN A 318 -9.55 -25.03 -1.96
C GLN A 318 -8.50 -24.28 -2.79
N SER A 319 -8.81 -23.94 -4.04
CA SER A 319 -7.93 -23.16 -4.93
C SER A 319 -7.82 -21.68 -4.55
N GLN A 320 -8.65 -21.19 -3.63
CA GLN A 320 -8.63 -19.81 -3.14
C GLN A 320 -7.85 -19.67 -1.82
N ARG A 321 -7.21 -20.73 -1.33
CA ARG A 321 -6.27 -20.64 -0.20
C ARG A 321 -5.13 -19.67 -0.53
N LEU A 322 -4.80 -18.84 0.45
CA LEU A 322 -3.70 -17.89 0.40
C LEU A 322 -2.50 -18.38 1.23
N SER A 323 -2.76 -19.12 2.31
CA SER A 323 -1.75 -19.53 3.29
C SER A 323 -0.52 -20.19 2.67
N THR A 324 -0.70 -21.14 1.74
CA THR A 324 0.42 -21.83 1.07
C THR A 324 1.27 -20.89 0.21
N ALA A 325 0.65 -20.01 -0.56
CA ALA A 325 1.42 -19.05 -1.37
C ALA A 325 2.13 -18.03 -0.49
N MET A 326 1.48 -17.64 0.61
CA MET A 326 1.98 -16.67 1.58
C MET A 326 3.16 -17.19 2.39
N GLU A 327 3.09 -18.42 2.88
CA GLU A 327 4.19 -19.12 3.54
C GLU A 327 5.43 -19.18 2.65
N ASN A 328 5.25 -19.54 1.38
CA ASN A 328 6.33 -19.60 0.40
C ASN A 328 6.86 -18.22 -0.03
N SER A 329 6.15 -17.12 0.27
CA SER A 329 6.50 -15.78 -0.26
C SER A 329 7.85 -15.25 0.23
N LEU A 330 8.29 -15.63 1.44
CA LEU A 330 9.60 -15.25 1.98
C LEU A 330 10.74 -16.01 1.30
N GLU A 331 10.64 -17.34 1.23
CA GLU A 331 11.64 -18.19 0.56
C GLU A 331 11.75 -17.86 -0.94
N THR A 332 10.59 -17.64 -1.57
CA THR A 332 10.53 -17.27 -2.98
C THR A 332 10.91 -15.82 -3.23
N GLY A 333 11.25 -15.03 -2.22
CA GLY A 333 11.59 -13.60 -2.32
C GLY A 333 10.44 -12.70 -2.78
N LEU A 334 9.25 -13.26 -3.00
CA LEU A 334 8.06 -12.54 -3.46
C LEU A 334 7.65 -11.45 -2.46
N PHE A 335 7.76 -11.73 -1.16
CA PHE A 335 7.51 -10.75 -0.10
C PHE A 335 8.34 -9.47 -0.31
N TRP A 336 9.66 -9.62 -0.46
CA TRP A 336 10.57 -8.49 -0.65
C TRP A 336 10.35 -7.76 -1.96
N ILE A 337 10.08 -8.50 -3.03
CA ILE A 337 9.77 -7.91 -4.33
C ILE A 337 8.48 -7.08 -4.26
N CYS A 338 7.40 -7.62 -3.70
CA CYS A 338 6.13 -6.92 -3.55
C CYS A 338 6.24 -5.72 -2.60
N LEU A 339 7.08 -5.81 -1.56
CA LEU A 339 7.34 -4.71 -0.64
C LEU A 339 8.14 -3.59 -1.34
N ALA A 340 9.29 -3.91 -1.96
CA ALA A 340 10.11 -2.97 -2.71
C ALA A 340 9.34 -2.32 -3.87
N SER A 341 8.44 -3.06 -4.54
CA SER A 341 7.63 -2.51 -5.65
C SER A 341 6.68 -1.40 -5.19
N ARG A 342 6.30 -1.35 -3.91
CA ARG A 342 5.25 -0.45 -3.39
C ARG A 342 5.75 0.55 -2.36
N HIS A 343 6.99 0.41 -1.88
CA HIS A 343 7.56 1.27 -0.85
C HIS A 343 8.89 1.87 -1.32
N SER A 344 8.83 3.09 -1.87
CA SER A 344 10.02 3.76 -2.43
C SER A 344 11.04 4.20 -1.36
N SER A 345 10.61 4.41 -0.12
CA SER A 345 11.45 4.84 1.01
C SER A 345 12.47 3.79 1.43
N MET A 346 12.19 2.51 1.20
CA MET A 346 13.05 1.37 1.60
C MET A 346 13.58 0.57 0.42
N PHE A 347 13.40 1.10 -0.79
CA PHE A 347 13.72 0.38 -2.01
C PHE A 347 15.19 -0.07 -2.01
N ASP A 348 16.10 0.83 -1.61
CA ASP A 348 17.54 0.58 -1.65
C ASP A 348 17.94 -0.52 -0.66
N GLU A 349 17.51 -0.43 0.60
CA GLU A 349 17.80 -1.42 1.63
C GLU A 349 17.25 -2.80 1.25
N ILE A 350 15.99 -2.87 0.80
CA ILE A 350 15.37 -4.14 0.40
C ILE A 350 16.07 -4.72 -0.84
N TYR A 351 16.34 -3.88 -1.85
CA TYR A 351 16.94 -4.32 -3.10
C TYR A 351 18.31 -4.95 -2.85
N TRP A 352 19.19 -4.23 -2.16
CA TRP A 352 20.56 -4.69 -1.94
C TRP A 352 20.64 -5.86 -0.95
N SER A 353 19.76 -5.93 0.05
CA SER A 353 19.80 -7.02 1.04
C SER A 353 19.13 -8.31 0.58
N PHE A 354 18.04 -8.26 -0.21
CA PHE A 354 17.23 -9.45 -0.47
C PHE A 354 16.94 -9.75 -1.94
N ILE A 355 17.04 -8.75 -2.83
CA ILE A 355 16.67 -8.92 -4.24
C ILE A 355 17.90 -9.14 -5.11
N ASP A 356 18.90 -8.26 -5.03
CA ASP A 356 20.03 -8.22 -5.96
C ASP A 356 20.76 -9.57 -6.05
N GLN A 357 21.23 -10.10 -4.91
CA GLN A 357 21.99 -11.35 -4.88
C GLN A 357 21.20 -12.54 -5.43
N ARG A 358 19.87 -12.51 -5.30
CA ARG A 358 18.99 -13.60 -5.72
C ARG A 358 18.86 -13.71 -7.24
N PHE A 359 18.95 -12.59 -7.94
CA PHE A 359 18.86 -12.54 -9.41
C PHE A 359 20.23 -12.47 -10.09
N PHE A 360 21.25 -11.92 -9.42
CA PHE A 360 22.53 -11.63 -10.03
C PHE A 360 23.73 -12.31 -9.35
N GLY A 361 23.50 -13.14 -8.32
CA GLY A 361 24.54 -13.83 -7.58
C GLY A 361 25.29 -12.92 -6.60
N PRO A 362 26.35 -13.40 -5.93
CA PRO A 362 27.12 -12.61 -4.96
C PRO A 362 27.62 -11.28 -5.54
N LEU A 363 27.60 -10.22 -4.73
CA LEU A 363 28.13 -8.90 -5.08
C LEU A 363 29.56 -8.78 -4.56
N THR A 364 30.55 -8.68 -5.45
CA THR A 364 31.93 -8.39 -5.04
C THR A 364 32.20 -6.89 -5.13
N THR A 365 31.79 -6.28 -6.25
CA THR A 365 31.92 -4.84 -6.50
C THR A 365 30.69 -4.32 -7.23
N ILE A 366 30.48 -3.00 -7.21
CA ILE A 366 29.40 -2.37 -7.99
C ILE A 366 29.62 -2.54 -9.50
N ASP A 367 30.86 -2.70 -9.96
CA ASP A 367 31.18 -2.90 -11.38
C ASP A 367 30.59 -4.20 -11.93
N ASP A 368 30.43 -5.23 -11.08
CA ASP A 368 29.74 -6.48 -11.43
C ASP A 368 28.32 -6.21 -11.93
N ARG A 369 27.66 -5.20 -11.34
CA ARG A 369 26.29 -4.80 -11.68
C ARG A 369 26.25 -3.78 -12.80
N LEU A 370 27.23 -2.88 -12.86
CA LEU A 370 27.38 -1.94 -13.98
C LEU A 370 27.51 -2.67 -15.32
N CYS A 371 28.24 -3.80 -15.36
CA CYS A 371 28.39 -4.63 -16.55
C CYS A 371 27.07 -5.25 -17.04
N LEU A 372 26.05 -5.34 -16.18
CA LEU A 372 24.73 -5.89 -16.51
C LEU A 372 23.77 -4.85 -17.12
N LEU A 373 24.11 -3.57 -17.05
CA LEU A 373 23.31 -2.52 -17.68
C LEU A 373 23.41 -2.57 -19.22
N SER A 374 22.39 -2.05 -19.90
CA SER A 374 22.41 -1.85 -21.34
C SER A 374 23.47 -0.82 -21.75
N ALA A 375 23.82 -0.76 -23.03
CA ALA A 375 24.78 0.21 -23.54
C ALA A 375 24.32 1.66 -23.31
N GLU A 376 23.02 1.92 -23.48
CA GLU A 376 22.40 3.24 -23.24
C GLU A 376 22.48 3.62 -21.75
N GLU A 377 22.02 2.75 -20.85
CA GLU A 377 22.07 3.00 -19.40
C GLU A 377 23.51 3.22 -18.88
N ARG A 378 24.52 2.58 -19.47
CA ARG A 378 25.93 2.79 -19.11
C ARG A 378 26.48 4.12 -19.60
N VAL A 379 26.03 4.62 -20.74
CA VAL A 379 26.46 5.92 -21.25
C VAL A 379 25.80 7.05 -20.46
N ASP A 380 24.56 6.85 -20.03
CA ASP A 380 23.77 7.87 -19.34
C ASP A 380 24.15 8.05 -17.87
N ILE A 381 24.78 7.06 -17.23
CA ILE A 381 25.02 7.08 -15.78
C ILE A 381 25.89 8.26 -15.33
N ASP A 382 26.96 8.58 -16.05
CA ASP A 382 27.87 9.67 -15.65
C ASP A 382 27.20 11.04 -15.79
N ALA A 383 26.46 11.25 -16.88
CA ALA A 383 25.66 12.47 -17.08
C ALA A 383 24.55 12.59 -16.02
N PHE A 384 23.92 11.48 -15.63
CA PHE A 384 22.92 11.45 -14.58
C PHE A 384 23.52 11.82 -13.22
N VAL A 385 24.67 11.25 -12.87
CA VAL A 385 25.39 11.52 -11.62
C VAL A 385 25.81 12.99 -11.55
N GLU A 386 26.38 13.54 -12.63
CA GLU A 386 26.77 14.95 -12.70
C GLU A 386 25.56 15.87 -12.48
N LYS A 387 24.44 15.59 -13.16
CA LYS A 387 23.17 16.32 -12.98
C LYS A 387 22.70 16.24 -11.53
N LYS A 388 22.74 15.07 -10.90
CA LYS A 388 22.31 14.88 -9.51
C LYS A 388 23.19 15.63 -8.52
N MET A 389 24.52 15.54 -8.66
CA MET A 389 25.44 16.29 -7.82
C MET A 389 25.29 17.81 -7.98
N HIS A 390 24.97 18.28 -9.18
CA HIS A 390 24.60 19.68 -9.39
C HIS A 390 23.30 20.06 -8.65
N GLN A 391 22.25 19.22 -8.73
CA GLN A 391 20.99 19.46 -8.02
C GLN A 391 21.19 19.51 -6.49
N THR A 392 21.92 18.56 -5.91
CA THR A 392 22.23 18.51 -4.48
C THR A 392 22.98 19.77 -4.02
N ARG A 393 23.96 20.25 -4.81
CA ARG A 393 24.70 21.48 -4.50
C ARG A 393 23.84 22.74 -4.62
N ALA A 394 22.90 22.77 -5.55
CA ALA A 394 22.02 23.92 -5.75
C ALA A 394 21.00 24.07 -4.62
N GLY A 395 20.46 22.97 -4.08
CA GLY A 395 19.51 22.99 -2.96
C GLY A 395 18.16 23.66 -3.27
N ASN A 396 17.85 23.91 -4.54
CA ASN A 396 16.62 24.58 -4.96
C ASN A 396 15.41 23.64 -4.87
N LEU A 397 14.24 24.21 -4.57
CA LEU A 397 12.96 23.51 -4.63
C LEU A 397 12.28 23.76 -5.98
N ASP A 398 11.81 22.71 -6.64
CA ASP A 398 10.98 22.83 -7.83
C ASP A 398 9.51 22.97 -7.41
N SER A 399 8.88 24.08 -7.80
CA SER A 399 7.44 24.27 -7.61
C SER A 399 6.69 23.59 -8.75
N HIS A 400 6.06 22.46 -8.45
CA HIS A 400 5.26 21.70 -9.43
C HIS A 400 3.80 22.12 -9.50
N TYR A 401 3.30 22.81 -8.47
CA TYR A 401 1.92 23.26 -8.36
C TYR A 401 1.84 24.63 -7.70
N SER A 402 0.94 25.45 -8.21
CA SER A 402 0.38 26.58 -7.49
C SER A 402 -0.57 26.10 -6.38
N ILE A 403 -0.88 27.00 -5.43
CA ILE A 403 -1.87 26.71 -4.38
C ILE A 403 -3.23 26.42 -5.00
N ASP A 404 -3.63 27.16 -6.04
CA ASP A 404 -4.91 26.98 -6.71
C ASP A 404 -5.00 25.61 -7.40
N GLU A 405 -3.93 25.17 -8.06
CA GLU A 405 -3.86 23.82 -8.64
C GLU A 405 -3.95 22.74 -7.56
N LEU A 406 -3.28 22.88 -6.41
CA LEU A 406 -3.43 21.94 -5.30
C LEU A 406 -4.84 21.94 -4.71
N VAL A 407 -5.55 23.07 -4.75
CA VAL A 407 -6.94 23.18 -4.30
C VAL A 407 -7.89 22.45 -5.26
N ASP A 408 -7.55 22.40 -6.55
CA ASP A 408 -8.36 21.78 -7.59
C ASP A 408 -8.03 20.32 -7.89
N LEU A 409 -6.83 19.85 -7.58
CA LEU A 409 -6.44 18.44 -7.57
C LEU A 409 -7.06 17.70 -6.37
#